data_AF-A0A7S0WJU0-F1
#
_entry.id   AF-A0A7S0WJU0-F1
#
_cell.length_a   1.000
_cell.length_b   1.000
_cell.length_c   1.000
_cell.angle_alpha   90.00
_cell.angle_beta   90.00
_cell.angle_gamma   90.00
#
_symmetry.space_group_name_H-M   'P 1'
#
loop_
_entity.id
_entity.type
_entity.pdbx_description
1 polymer ?
#
loop_
_entity_poly.entity_id
_entity_poly.type
_entity_poly.pdbx_seq_one_letter_code
_entity_poly.pdbx_strand_id
1 'polypeptide(L)'
;VLPATGLHVQLGAHAFGRVHLCDMADELTAEPLKGVAEGQLLRCCVVSLADHGRRIDLSLRASRGGCEAALQHQQKQKKAREVASEISAASQLSVGQALHGYVKATSARGCFVTLGRGVDALVRLGNLSNKFVADPAAEFPPGRLVECRVLKVEASGRVEATLKMDQAVAPEGAGRAAAEAARAKALAEMDVGQTLRGKVRKVEPFGVFVDVDGVNLSGMCHVSELADEFVKKPEALFSVGDRVRAKVIRVNPEEGKLYLGLKPSYFKDEAEED
;
A
#
# COMPACT_ATOMS: atom_id res chain seq x y z
N VAL A 1 -24.16 21.35 -4.37
CA VAL A 1 -23.04 20.48 -3.88
C VAL A 1 -22.32 19.85 -5.08
N LEU A 2 -20.99 19.65 -5.08
CA LEU A 2 -20.30 18.93 -6.17
C LEU A 2 -20.00 17.48 -5.75
N PRO A 3 -20.66 16.47 -6.37
CA PRO A 3 -20.39 15.08 -6.03
C PRO A 3 -18.92 14.74 -6.27
N ALA A 4 -18.31 14.04 -5.31
CA ALA A 4 -16.92 13.57 -5.33
C ALA A 4 -15.79 14.61 -5.42
N THR A 5 -16.11 15.91 -5.42
CA THR A 5 -15.08 16.96 -5.54
C THR A 5 -15.10 17.93 -4.35
N GLY A 6 -16.27 18.24 -3.79
CA GLY A 6 -16.39 19.07 -2.58
C GLY A 6 -17.60 20.01 -2.61
N LEU A 7 -17.44 21.19 -2.01
CA LEU A 7 -18.49 22.20 -1.88
C LEU A 7 -18.07 23.53 -2.49
N HIS A 8 -19.04 24.25 -3.05
CA HIS A 8 -18.89 25.67 -3.33
C HIS A 8 -19.68 26.44 -2.28
N VAL A 9 -19.01 27.39 -1.64
CA VAL A 9 -19.60 28.27 -0.63
C VAL A 9 -19.56 29.68 -1.18
N GLN A 10 -20.73 30.32 -1.22
CA GLN A 10 -20.82 31.73 -1.58
C GLN A 10 -20.46 32.58 -0.34
N LEU A 11 -19.41 33.39 -0.46
CA LEU A 11 -18.92 34.24 0.64
C LEU A 11 -19.53 35.65 0.60
N GLY A 12 -20.03 36.07 -0.56
CA GLY A 12 -20.65 37.37 -0.78
C GLY A 12 -21.35 37.46 -2.13
N ALA A 13 -21.71 38.67 -2.56
CA ALA A 13 -22.47 38.87 -3.79
C ALA A 13 -21.76 38.34 -5.06
N HIS A 14 -20.43 38.41 -5.10
CA HIS A 14 -19.63 38.05 -6.28
C HIS A 14 -18.45 37.11 -5.98
N ALA A 15 -18.33 36.65 -4.74
CA ALA A 15 -17.21 35.82 -4.29
C ALA A 15 -17.68 34.40 -3.98
N PHE A 16 -17.03 33.42 -4.61
CA PHE A 16 -17.26 32.00 -4.38
C PHE A 16 -15.95 31.35 -3.94
N GLY A 17 -16.02 30.58 -2.87
CA GLY A 17 -14.93 29.74 -2.42
C GLY A 17 -15.23 28.27 -2.60
N ARG A 18 -14.17 27.47 -2.74
CA ARG A 18 -14.22 26.03 -2.90
C ARG A 18 -13.74 25.36 -1.63
N VAL A 19 -14.49 24.41 -1.12
CA VAL A 19 -14.08 23.56 0.00
C VAL A 19 -13.76 22.18 -0.57
N HIS A 20 -12.54 21.71 -0.31
CA HIS A 20 -12.10 20.36 -0.68
C HIS A 20 -12.74 19.30 0.23
N LEU A 21 -12.95 18.08 -0.26
CA LEU A 21 -13.52 16.98 0.56
C LEU A 21 -12.69 16.70 1.83
N CYS A 22 -11.37 16.78 1.74
CA CYS A 22 -10.44 16.59 2.87
C CYS A 22 -10.52 17.72 3.92
N ASP A 23 -11.12 18.86 3.57
CA ASP A 23 -11.27 20.05 4.40
C ASP A 23 -12.66 20.19 5.02
N MET A 24 -13.54 19.20 4.80
CA MET A 24 -14.90 19.21 5.35
C MET A 24 -14.94 18.91 6.85
N ALA A 25 -14.03 18.08 7.35
CA ALA A 25 -13.99 17.67 8.74
C ALA A 25 -12.54 17.41 9.20
N ASP A 26 -12.34 17.41 10.52
CA ASP A 26 -11.09 16.98 11.16
C ASP A 26 -10.89 15.46 11.02
N GLU A 27 -11.98 14.70 11.06
CA GLU A 27 -12.01 13.25 10.85
C GLU A 27 -12.50 12.93 9.42
N LEU A 28 -11.74 12.12 8.68
CA LEU A 28 -12.14 11.61 7.36
C LEU A 28 -13.30 10.62 7.53
N THR A 29 -14.49 11.00 7.08
CA THR A 29 -15.71 10.19 7.20
C THR A 29 -16.14 9.65 5.84
N ALA A 30 -16.80 8.50 5.80
CA ALA A 30 -17.22 7.87 4.54
C ALA A 30 -18.21 8.72 3.72
N GLU A 31 -18.94 9.64 4.37
CA GLU A 31 -19.96 10.47 3.75
C GLU A 31 -19.89 11.91 4.30
N PRO A 32 -18.88 12.70 3.89
CA PRO A 32 -18.68 14.04 4.44
C PRO A 32 -19.82 15.01 4.08
N LEU A 33 -20.63 14.67 3.07
CA LEU A 33 -21.75 15.49 2.59
C LEU A 33 -23.07 15.26 3.36
N LYS A 34 -23.16 14.23 4.21
CA LYS A 34 -24.34 14.00 5.04
C LYS A 34 -24.42 15.05 6.15
N GLY A 35 -25.21 16.09 5.91
CA GLY A 35 -25.45 17.18 6.87
C GLY A 35 -25.31 18.58 6.30
N VAL A 36 -24.86 18.73 5.05
CA VAL A 36 -24.78 20.03 4.36
C VAL A 36 -25.93 20.14 3.36
N ALA A 37 -26.90 21.00 3.64
CA ALA A 37 -27.98 21.33 2.72
C ALA A 37 -27.65 22.56 1.86
N GLU A 38 -28.23 22.63 0.66
CA GLU A 38 -28.08 23.80 -0.21
C GLU A 38 -28.75 25.02 0.44
N GLY A 39 -28.01 26.14 0.56
CA GLY A 39 -28.48 27.36 1.22
C GLY A 39 -28.21 27.45 2.72
N GLN A 40 -27.57 26.45 3.33
CA GLN A 40 -27.15 26.51 4.73
C GLN A 40 -25.97 27.48 4.92
N LEU A 41 -26.05 28.33 5.95
CA LEU A 41 -24.94 29.17 6.38
C LEU A 41 -23.90 28.32 7.10
N LEU A 42 -22.69 28.28 6.55
CA LEU A 42 -21.55 27.55 7.11
C LEU A 42 -20.46 28.52 7.54
N ARG A 43 -19.82 28.25 8.68
CA ARG A 43 -18.59 28.95 9.07
C ARG A 43 -17.41 28.28 8.38
N CYS A 44 -16.67 29.05 7.60
CA CYS A 44 -15.50 28.58 6.86
C CYS A 44 -14.32 29.51 7.07
N CYS A 45 -13.11 28.96 7.07
CA CYS A 45 -11.87 29.70 7.09
C CYS A 45 -11.25 29.75 5.70
N VAL A 46 -10.73 30.92 5.33
CA VAL A 46 -9.94 31.08 4.12
C VAL A 46 -8.57 30.47 4.36
N VAL A 47 -8.19 29.48 3.55
CA VAL A 47 -6.88 28.82 3.67
C VAL A 47 -5.92 29.29 2.59
N SER A 48 -6.41 29.45 1.36
CA SER A 48 -5.60 30.03 0.29
C SER A 48 -6.42 30.98 -0.58
N LEU A 49 -5.76 32.06 -0.99
CA LEU A 49 -6.24 33.04 -1.94
C LEU A 49 -5.31 32.99 -3.15
N ALA A 50 -5.83 32.46 -4.26
CA ALA A 50 -5.15 32.44 -5.54
C ALA A 50 -5.81 33.44 -6.50
N ASP A 51 -5.06 33.84 -7.53
CA ASP A 51 -5.53 34.71 -8.62
C ASP A 51 -6.15 36.03 -8.11
N HIS A 52 -5.43 36.74 -7.24
CA HIS A 52 -5.88 38.01 -6.65
C HIS A 52 -7.29 37.96 -6.01
N GLY A 53 -7.65 36.81 -5.41
CA GLY A 53 -8.93 36.64 -4.72
C GLY A 53 -10.07 36.11 -5.60
N ARG A 54 -9.80 35.76 -6.85
CA ARG A 54 -10.79 35.11 -7.73
C ARG A 54 -10.95 33.62 -7.42
N ARG A 55 -9.91 32.97 -6.91
CA ARG A 55 -9.95 31.57 -6.48
C ARG A 55 -9.66 31.49 -4.98
N ILE A 56 -10.71 31.19 -4.23
CA ILE A 56 -10.65 31.13 -2.76
C ILE A 56 -10.82 29.68 -2.36
N ASP A 57 -9.83 29.10 -1.68
CA ASP A 57 -9.97 27.78 -1.09
C ASP A 57 -10.31 27.93 0.40
N LEU A 58 -11.41 27.31 0.77
CA LEU A 58 -12.02 27.38 2.08
C LEU A 58 -11.85 26.04 2.81
N SER A 59 -11.79 26.09 4.13
CA SER A 59 -11.85 24.92 4.99
C SER A 59 -12.99 25.06 6.00
N LEU A 60 -13.73 23.97 6.20
CA LEU A 60 -14.81 23.86 7.20
C LEU A 60 -14.33 23.15 8.47
N ARG A 61 -13.05 22.80 8.52
CA ARG A 61 -12.43 22.07 9.61
C ARG A 61 -12.55 22.87 10.92
N ALA A 62 -13.11 22.23 11.96
CA ALA A 62 -13.39 22.88 13.25
C ALA A 62 -12.10 23.27 14.00
N SER A 63 -10.98 22.60 13.73
CA SER A 63 -9.66 22.99 14.27
C SER A 63 -9.09 24.29 13.69
N ARG A 64 -9.53 24.73 12.50
CA ARG A 64 -9.07 25.96 11.85
C ARG A 64 -10.06 27.13 11.98
N GLY A 65 -11.36 26.82 12.10
CA GLY A 65 -12.43 27.80 12.26
C GLY A 65 -13.14 27.68 13.60
N GLY A 66 -12.96 28.71 14.44
CA GLY A 66 -13.46 28.78 15.80
C GLY A 66 -14.92 28.38 15.97
N CYS A 67 -15.13 27.16 16.44
CA CYS A 67 -16.14 26.92 17.46
C CYS A 67 -15.42 27.06 18.80
N GLU A 68 -15.72 28.12 19.56
CA GLU A 68 -15.27 28.24 20.96
C GLU A 68 -15.66 27.03 21.81
N ALA A 69 -16.62 26.19 21.38
CA ALA A 69 -16.93 24.93 22.04
C ALA A 69 -15.82 23.86 21.90
N ALA A 70 -14.88 23.99 20.95
CA ALA A 70 -13.74 23.09 20.83
C ALA A 70 -12.61 23.44 21.82
N LEU A 71 -12.50 24.70 22.26
CA LEU A 71 -11.45 25.15 23.18
C LEU A 71 -11.63 24.61 24.61
N GLN A 72 -12.86 24.32 25.04
CA GLN A 72 -13.12 23.71 26.36
C GLN A 72 -12.97 22.17 26.36
N HIS A 73 -12.92 21.54 25.19
CA HIS A 73 -12.62 20.11 25.03
C HIS A 73 -11.13 19.84 24.73
N GLN A 74 -10.28 20.86 24.68
CA GLN A 74 -8.84 20.71 24.38
C GLN A 74 -8.01 20.09 25.51
N GLN A 75 -8.56 19.86 26.70
CA GLN A 75 -7.79 19.30 27.83
C GLN A 75 -8.20 17.90 28.28
N LYS A 76 -9.21 17.26 27.68
CA LYS A 76 -9.71 15.96 28.19
C LYS A 76 -9.95 14.85 27.16
N GLN A 77 -9.26 14.89 26.01
CA GLN A 77 -9.08 13.70 25.17
C GLN A 77 -7.65 13.57 24.67
N LYS A 78 -6.78 13.17 25.60
CA LYS A 78 -5.60 12.37 25.31
C LYS A 78 -6.07 10.98 24.87
N LYS A 79 -6.35 10.78 23.59
CA LYS A 79 -6.37 9.45 22.97
C LYS A 79 -6.18 9.57 21.46
N ALA A 80 -5.18 8.84 20.96
CA ALA A 80 -4.81 8.72 19.56
C ALA A 80 -6.04 8.48 18.66
N ARG A 81 -6.53 9.53 18.02
CA ARG A 81 -7.35 9.44 16.81
C ARG A 81 -6.62 10.23 15.75
N GLU A 82 -6.29 9.54 14.67
CA GLU A 82 -5.49 10.00 13.55
C GLU A 82 -6.07 11.31 13.01
N VAL A 83 -5.54 12.43 13.51
CA VAL A 83 -5.78 13.74 12.92
C VAL A 83 -5.31 13.61 11.48
N ALA A 84 -6.25 13.71 10.54
CA ALA A 84 -5.98 13.56 9.12
C ALA A 84 -4.82 14.48 8.76
N SER A 85 -3.65 13.87 8.52
CA SER A 85 -2.40 14.57 8.27
C SER A 85 -2.64 15.51 7.09
N GLU A 86 -2.52 16.81 7.33
CA GLU A 86 -2.78 17.83 6.32
C GLU A 86 -1.68 17.77 5.27
N ILE A 87 -1.96 17.04 4.19
CA ILE A 87 -1.06 16.95 3.05
C ILE A 87 -1.37 18.12 2.12
N SER A 88 -0.56 19.16 2.25
CA SER A 88 -0.59 20.35 1.38
C SER A 88 0.37 20.23 0.19
N ALA A 89 1.38 19.35 0.27
CA ALA A 89 2.35 19.16 -0.79
C ALA A 89 2.79 17.68 -0.89
N ALA A 90 3.08 17.23 -2.11
CA ALA A 90 3.58 15.87 -2.37
C ALA A 90 4.93 15.57 -1.67
N SER A 91 5.69 16.60 -1.30
CA SER A 91 6.94 16.48 -0.53
C SER A 91 6.75 16.03 0.93
N GLN A 92 5.53 16.15 1.47
CA GLN A 92 5.20 15.69 2.82
C GLN A 92 4.87 14.19 2.87
N LEU A 93 4.79 13.53 1.70
CA LEU A 93 4.49 12.12 1.58
C LEU A 93 5.77 11.30 1.58
N SER A 94 5.85 10.34 2.50
CA SER A 94 6.89 9.33 2.47
C SER A 94 6.38 8.04 1.83
N VAL A 95 7.26 7.37 1.09
CA VAL A 95 6.92 6.07 0.48
C VAL A 95 6.72 5.03 1.60
N GLY A 96 5.62 4.28 1.52
CA GLY A 96 5.20 3.31 2.52
C GLY A 96 4.24 3.86 3.58
N GLN A 97 3.98 5.17 3.59
CA GLN A 97 3.01 5.77 4.51
C GLN A 97 1.58 5.35 4.14
N ALA A 98 0.84 4.83 5.12
CA ALA A 98 -0.58 4.56 5.01
C ALA A 98 -1.37 5.85 5.30
N LEU A 99 -2.29 6.17 4.41
CA LEU A 99 -3.06 7.41 4.40
C LEU A 99 -4.48 7.13 3.91
N HIS A 100 -5.41 7.84 4.48
CA HIS A 100 -6.81 7.83 4.06
C HIS A 100 -7.02 8.90 2.98
N GLY A 101 -7.78 8.56 1.93
CA GLY A 101 -8.10 9.47 0.84
C GLY A 101 -9.47 9.18 0.23
N TYR A 102 -9.96 10.12 -0.56
CA TYR A 102 -11.24 9.96 -1.26
C TYR A 102 -11.02 9.60 -2.72
N VAL A 103 -11.83 8.69 -3.25
CA VAL A 103 -11.82 8.41 -4.69
C VAL A 103 -12.34 9.62 -5.45
N LYS A 104 -11.51 10.24 -6.29
CA LYS A 104 -11.92 11.36 -7.14
C LYS A 104 -12.60 10.87 -8.41
N ALA A 105 -11.99 9.90 -9.08
CA ALA A 105 -12.51 9.31 -10.31
C ALA A 105 -11.97 7.90 -10.49
N THR A 106 -12.81 7.03 -11.06
CA THR A 106 -12.42 5.65 -11.37
C THR A 106 -12.48 5.45 -12.88
N SER A 107 -11.41 4.89 -13.45
CA SER A 107 -11.27 4.64 -14.89
C SER A 107 -10.85 3.18 -15.13
N ALA A 108 -11.00 2.70 -16.37
CA ALA A 108 -10.56 1.36 -16.78
C ALA A 108 -9.04 1.13 -16.64
N ARG A 109 -8.24 2.20 -16.51
CA ARG A 109 -6.79 2.12 -16.32
C ARG A 109 -6.36 2.24 -14.86
N GLY A 110 -7.25 2.65 -13.96
CA GLY A 110 -6.92 2.86 -12.55
C GLY A 110 -7.92 3.76 -11.82
N CYS A 111 -7.72 3.86 -10.52
CA CYS A 111 -8.50 4.71 -9.61
C CYS A 111 -7.64 5.90 -9.17
N PHE A 112 -8.21 7.10 -9.22
CA PHE A 112 -7.57 8.31 -8.72
C PHE A 112 -8.11 8.60 -7.32
N VAL A 113 -7.22 8.61 -6.34
CA VAL A 113 -7.54 8.90 -4.94
C VAL A 113 -6.94 10.25 -4.59
N THR A 114 -7.76 11.19 -4.14
CA THR A 114 -7.30 12.47 -3.63
C THR A 114 -6.94 12.33 -2.15
N LEU A 115 -5.67 12.63 -1.82
CA LEU A 115 -5.12 12.51 -0.47
C LEU A 115 -5.08 13.86 0.26
N GLY A 116 -5.04 14.95 -0.51
CA GLY A 116 -4.86 16.28 0.04
C GLY A 116 -5.07 17.37 -1.00
N ARG A 117 -4.68 18.60 -0.64
CA ARG A 117 -4.89 19.79 -1.47
C ARG A 117 -4.04 19.70 -2.74
N GLY A 118 -4.66 19.30 -3.85
CA GLY A 118 -3.99 19.17 -5.14
C GLY A 118 -3.01 18.00 -5.23
N VAL A 119 -3.07 17.05 -4.28
CA VAL A 119 -2.28 15.83 -4.30
C VAL A 119 -3.18 14.65 -4.62
N ASP A 120 -3.09 14.20 -5.87
CA ASP A 120 -3.84 13.05 -6.38
C ASP A 120 -2.89 11.86 -6.53
N ALA A 121 -3.30 10.73 -5.97
CA ALA A 121 -2.62 9.45 -6.09
C ALA A 121 -3.30 8.57 -7.14
N LEU A 122 -2.50 8.01 -8.04
CA LEU A 122 -2.93 7.02 -9.02
C LEU A 122 -2.76 5.61 -8.43
N VAL A 123 -3.86 4.88 -8.34
CA VAL A 123 -3.89 3.46 -8.00
C VAL A 123 -4.10 2.67 -9.29
N ARG A 124 -3.10 1.90 -9.70
CA ARG A 124 -3.19 1.01 -10.87
C ARG A 124 -4.11 -0.19 -10.58
N LEU A 125 -4.70 -0.79 -11.62
CA LEU A 125 -5.60 -1.94 -11.44
C LEU A 125 -4.97 -3.09 -10.62
N GLY A 126 -3.71 -3.41 -10.89
CA GLY A 126 -2.99 -4.49 -10.17
C GLY A 126 -2.80 -4.22 -8.67
N ASN A 127 -3.01 -2.98 -8.22
CA ASN A 127 -2.81 -2.52 -6.85
C ASN A 127 -4.13 -2.15 -6.15
N LEU A 128 -5.29 -2.42 -6.78
CA LEU A 128 -6.62 -2.14 -6.22
C LEU A 128 -7.03 -3.14 -5.15
N SER A 129 -6.91 -4.44 -5.42
CA SER A 129 -7.26 -5.48 -4.44
C SER A 129 -6.58 -6.81 -4.76
N ASN A 130 -6.53 -7.70 -3.77
CA ASN A 130 -6.01 -9.07 -3.93
C ASN A 130 -7.00 -9.97 -4.69
N LYS A 131 -8.20 -9.48 -5.01
CA LYS A 131 -9.20 -10.15 -5.82
C LYS A 131 -9.20 -9.53 -7.22
N PHE A 132 -9.51 -10.32 -8.24
CA PHE A 132 -9.66 -9.77 -9.59
C PHE A 132 -10.93 -8.90 -9.64
N VAL A 133 -10.76 -7.59 -9.81
CA VAL A 133 -11.87 -6.65 -9.97
C VAL A 133 -12.11 -6.47 -11.46
N ALA A 134 -13.21 -7.03 -11.96
CA ALA A 134 -13.61 -6.88 -13.36
C ALA A 134 -13.97 -5.41 -13.68
N ASP A 135 -14.64 -4.72 -12.75
CA ASP A 135 -15.09 -3.34 -12.92
C ASP A 135 -14.71 -2.45 -11.71
N PRO A 136 -13.57 -1.74 -11.77
CA PRO A 136 -13.13 -0.84 -10.71
C PRO A 136 -14.17 0.24 -10.37
N ALA A 137 -14.92 0.71 -11.37
CA ALA A 137 -15.92 1.77 -11.22
C ALA A 137 -17.14 1.35 -10.39
N ALA A 138 -17.47 0.06 -10.37
CA ALA A 138 -18.59 -0.46 -9.60
C ALA A 138 -18.22 -0.67 -8.11
N GLU A 139 -17.00 -1.13 -7.83
CA GLU A 139 -16.54 -1.35 -6.45
C GLU A 139 -16.14 -0.06 -5.73
N PHE A 140 -15.57 0.88 -6.47
CA PHE A 140 -15.04 2.14 -5.94
C PHE A 140 -15.76 3.34 -6.59
N PRO A 141 -16.98 3.68 -6.12
CA PRO A 141 -17.66 4.89 -6.56
C PRO A 141 -16.89 6.14 -6.13
N PRO A 142 -16.97 7.23 -6.91
CA PRO A 142 -16.29 8.48 -6.57
C PRO A 142 -16.89 9.10 -5.30
N GLY A 143 -16.04 9.60 -4.41
CA GLY A 143 -16.36 10.10 -3.08
C GLY A 143 -16.19 9.07 -1.95
N ARG A 144 -15.91 7.81 -2.27
CA ARG A 144 -15.66 6.78 -1.25
C ARG A 144 -14.34 7.02 -0.52
N LEU A 145 -14.36 6.88 0.80
CA LEU A 145 -13.15 6.85 1.63
C LEU A 145 -12.44 5.50 1.43
N VAL A 146 -11.17 5.57 1.06
CA VAL A 146 -10.29 4.42 0.90
C VAL A 146 -8.99 4.65 1.66
N GLU A 147 -8.48 3.59 2.26
CA GLU A 147 -7.15 3.59 2.86
C GLU A 147 -6.15 3.15 1.79
N CYS A 148 -5.10 3.92 1.58
CA CYS A 148 -4.08 3.64 0.59
C CYS A 148 -2.67 3.83 1.18
N ARG A 149 -1.72 3.09 0.63
CA ARG A 149 -0.30 3.21 0.97
C ARG A 149 0.45 3.80 -0.23
N VAL A 150 1.28 4.80 0.02
CA VAL A 150 2.08 5.45 -1.04
C VAL A 150 3.15 4.47 -1.54
N LEU A 151 3.14 4.14 -2.82
CA LEU A 151 4.16 3.34 -3.50
C LEU A 151 5.32 4.20 -3.99
N LYS A 152 4.99 5.33 -4.59
CA LYS A 152 5.97 6.16 -5.27
C LYS A 152 5.50 7.60 -5.27
N VAL A 153 6.43 8.51 -5.10
CA VAL A 153 6.20 9.94 -5.25
C VAL A 153 7.16 10.43 -6.31
N GLU A 154 6.64 10.88 -7.44
CA GLU A 154 7.45 11.56 -8.46
C GLU A 154 7.63 13.04 -8.08
N ALA A 155 8.78 13.60 -8.44
CA ALA A 155 9.06 15.03 -8.30
C ALA A 155 8.09 15.92 -9.10
N SER A 156 7.37 15.33 -10.07
CA SER A 156 6.32 15.97 -10.86
C SER A 156 5.03 16.24 -10.07
N GLY A 157 4.93 15.76 -8.83
CA GLY A 157 3.72 15.81 -8.01
C GLY A 157 2.74 14.65 -8.25
N ARG A 158 3.10 13.71 -9.14
CA ARG A 158 2.34 12.47 -9.34
C ARG A 158 2.69 11.46 -8.25
N VAL A 159 1.68 11.00 -7.53
CA VAL A 159 1.83 9.98 -6.50
C VAL A 159 1.24 8.68 -7.05
N GLU A 160 1.93 7.57 -6.89
CA GLU A 160 1.35 6.24 -7.08
C GLU A 160 1.08 5.62 -5.72
N ALA A 161 -0.09 5.01 -5.57
CA ALA A 161 -0.52 4.37 -4.34
C ALA A 161 -1.07 2.96 -4.60
N THR A 162 -1.10 2.16 -3.53
CA THR A 162 -1.72 0.84 -3.49
C THR A 162 -2.81 0.81 -2.44
N LEU A 163 -3.89 0.10 -2.71
CA LEU A 163 -4.93 -0.22 -1.71
C LEU A 163 -4.62 -1.56 -1.00
N LYS A 164 -3.56 -2.27 -1.43
CA LYS A 164 -3.12 -3.52 -0.79
C LYS A 164 -2.25 -3.23 0.42
N MET A 165 -2.84 -3.31 1.61
CA MET A 165 -2.09 -3.15 2.87
C MET A 165 -1.14 -4.30 3.17
N ASP A 166 -1.44 -5.50 2.67
CA ASP A 166 -0.60 -6.70 2.81
C ASP A 166 0.72 -6.62 2.05
N GLN A 167 0.78 -5.79 0.99
CA GLN A 167 2.06 -5.58 0.32
C GLN A 167 2.88 -4.58 1.12
N ALA A 168 3.94 -5.10 1.76
CA ALA A 168 5.02 -4.29 2.29
C ALA A 168 5.64 -3.52 1.13
N VAL A 169 5.33 -2.22 1.07
CA VAL A 169 5.87 -1.32 0.07
C VAL A 169 7.27 -0.94 0.51
N ALA A 170 8.27 -1.57 -0.08
CA ALA A 170 9.65 -1.13 0.06
C ALA A 170 9.86 0.15 -0.76
N PRO A 171 10.43 1.21 -0.18
CA PRO A 171 10.60 2.48 -0.89
C PRO A 171 11.57 2.36 -2.07
N GLU A 172 11.14 2.79 -3.26
CA GLU A 172 11.83 2.59 -4.55
C GLU A 172 13.17 3.34 -4.74
N GLY A 173 13.71 4.01 -3.71
CA GLY A 173 15.10 4.48 -3.68
C GLY A 173 16.02 3.64 -2.78
N ALA A 174 15.44 2.85 -1.89
CA ALA A 174 16.11 1.91 -0.99
C ALA A 174 15.68 0.46 -1.26
N GLY A 175 15.03 0.19 -2.40
CA GLY A 175 14.53 -1.12 -2.77
C GLY A 175 15.61 -2.14 -3.09
N ARG A 176 16.86 -1.72 -3.33
CA ARG A 176 18.03 -2.62 -3.33
C ARG A 176 18.62 -2.72 -1.94
N ALA A 177 19.00 -1.62 -1.30
CA ALA A 177 19.70 -1.66 -0.01
C ALA A 177 18.86 -2.16 1.19
N ALA A 178 17.56 -1.82 1.29
CA ALA A 178 16.70 -2.28 2.39
C ALA A 178 16.12 -3.67 2.13
N ALA A 179 15.84 -4.02 0.86
CA ALA A 179 15.53 -5.40 0.50
C ALA A 179 16.77 -6.28 0.60
N GLU A 180 17.97 -5.82 0.22
CA GLU A 180 19.26 -6.47 0.49
C GLU A 180 19.52 -6.53 1.98
N ALA A 181 19.22 -5.51 2.78
CA ALA A 181 19.45 -5.60 4.21
C ALA A 181 18.48 -6.57 4.89
N ALA A 182 17.20 -6.59 4.48
CA ALA A 182 16.23 -7.56 4.96
C ALA A 182 16.56 -8.97 4.45
N ARG A 183 16.99 -9.11 3.20
CA ARG A 183 17.46 -10.38 2.62
C ARG A 183 18.75 -10.82 3.29
N ALA A 184 19.75 -9.96 3.44
CA ALA A 184 21.03 -10.26 4.07
C ALA A 184 20.84 -10.62 5.55
N LYS A 185 19.93 -9.97 6.27
CA LYS A 185 19.56 -10.38 7.64
C LYS A 185 18.92 -11.77 7.65
N ALA A 186 17.96 -12.00 6.77
CA ALA A 186 17.35 -13.32 6.59
C ALA A 186 18.38 -14.41 6.21
N LEU A 187 19.31 -14.11 5.29
CA LEU A 187 20.38 -15.02 4.89
C LEU A 187 21.41 -15.21 6.00
N ALA A 188 21.57 -14.25 6.91
CA ALA A 188 22.45 -14.36 8.08
C ALA A 188 21.84 -15.18 9.22
N GLU A 189 20.51 -15.27 9.29
CA GLU A 189 19.81 -16.14 10.24
C GLU A 189 19.72 -17.61 9.77
N MET A 190 20.15 -17.90 8.54
CA MET A 190 20.05 -19.24 7.94
C MET A 190 21.41 -19.93 7.91
N ASP A 191 21.48 -21.08 8.58
CA ASP A 191 22.64 -21.95 8.54
C ASP A 191 22.57 -22.93 7.36
N VAL A 192 23.73 -23.18 6.75
CA VAL A 192 23.87 -24.23 5.73
C VAL A 192 23.58 -25.59 6.38
N GLY A 193 22.68 -26.37 5.78
CA GLY A 193 22.21 -27.64 6.32
C GLY A 193 20.87 -27.57 7.06
N GLN A 194 20.30 -26.39 7.28
CA GLN A 194 18.97 -26.25 7.87
C GLN A 194 17.87 -26.80 6.94
N THR A 195 16.91 -27.51 7.52
CA THR A 195 15.70 -27.97 6.83
C THR A 195 14.60 -26.92 6.95
N LEU A 196 14.05 -26.50 5.82
CA LEU A 196 13.01 -25.49 5.72
C LEU A 196 11.78 -26.04 5.02
N ARG A 197 10.63 -25.44 5.32
CA ARG A 197 9.38 -25.69 4.61
C ARG A 197 9.15 -24.55 3.64
N GLY A 198 8.63 -24.86 2.47
CA GLY A 198 8.33 -23.84 1.47
C GLY A 198 7.29 -24.29 0.47
N LYS A 199 6.85 -23.35 -0.34
CA LYS A 199 5.83 -23.55 -1.37
C LYS A 199 6.44 -23.37 -2.76
N VAL A 200 6.17 -24.30 -3.67
CA VAL A 200 6.63 -24.19 -5.05
C VAL A 200 5.95 -23.01 -5.72
N ARG A 201 6.73 -22.01 -6.13
CA ARG A 201 6.24 -20.82 -6.84
C ARG A 201 6.25 -21.01 -8.35
N LYS A 202 7.29 -21.66 -8.88
CA LYS A 202 7.46 -21.91 -10.31
C LYS A 202 8.30 -23.15 -10.52
N VAL A 203 7.95 -23.93 -11.54
CA VAL A 203 8.74 -25.08 -12.00
C VAL A 203 9.26 -24.75 -13.40
N GLU A 204 10.56 -24.93 -13.62
CA GLU A 204 11.20 -24.80 -14.93
C GLU A 204 11.99 -26.08 -15.26
N PRO A 205 12.31 -26.34 -16.54
CA PRO A 205 13.01 -27.56 -16.94
C PRO A 205 14.39 -27.74 -16.31
N PHE A 206 15.02 -26.64 -15.87
CA PHE A 206 16.34 -26.62 -15.24
C PHE A 206 16.30 -26.49 -13.71
N GLY A 207 15.12 -26.34 -13.10
CA GLY A 207 15.02 -26.20 -11.66
C GLY A 207 13.64 -25.79 -11.14
N VAL A 208 13.48 -25.87 -9.83
CA VAL A 208 12.24 -25.53 -9.12
C VAL A 208 12.51 -24.33 -8.21
N PHE A 209 11.66 -23.31 -8.31
CA PHE A 209 11.68 -22.15 -7.42
C PHE A 209 10.71 -22.37 -6.27
N VAL A 210 11.25 -22.41 -5.07
CA VAL A 210 10.50 -22.60 -3.82
C VAL A 210 10.56 -21.32 -3.01
N ASP A 211 9.40 -20.82 -2.61
CA ASP A 211 9.28 -19.72 -1.66
C ASP A 211 9.37 -20.30 -0.25
N VAL A 212 10.33 -19.85 0.55
CA VAL A 212 10.57 -20.41 1.89
C VAL A 212 9.60 -19.78 2.89
N ASP A 213 8.93 -20.62 3.69
CA ASP A 213 8.05 -20.11 4.74
C ASP A 213 8.88 -19.47 5.87
N GLY A 214 8.50 -18.25 6.29
CA GLY A 214 9.17 -17.50 7.35
C GLY A 214 10.24 -16.52 6.86
N VAL A 215 10.72 -16.71 5.64
CA VAL A 215 11.75 -15.87 5.03
C VAL A 215 11.24 -15.53 3.63
N ASN A 216 10.76 -14.30 3.40
CA ASN A 216 10.16 -13.84 2.12
C ASN A 216 11.19 -13.81 0.96
N LEU A 217 11.82 -14.95 0.68
CA LEU A 217 12.98 -15.19 -0.14
C LEU A 217 12.74 -16.49 -0.93
N SER A 218 12.96 -16.39 -2.23
CA SER A 218 12.85 -17.51 -3.14
C SER A 218 14.17 -18.26 -3.24
N GLY A 219 14.15 -19.56 -2.94
CA GLY A 219 15.26 -20.46 -3.22
C GLY A 219 15.11 -21.18 -4.56
N MET A 220 16.23 -21.44 -5.21
CA MET A 220 16.31 -22.21 -6.44
C MET A 220 16.85 -23.60 -6.13
N CYS A 221 16.13 -24.64 -6.54
CA CYS A 221 16.61 -26.01 -6.55
C CYS A 221 16.97 -26.42 -7.97
N HIS A 222 18.21 -26.85 -8.19
CA HIS A 222 18.64 -27.39 -9.47
C HIS A 222 18.03 -28.78 -9.70
N VAL A 223 17.87 -29.21 -10.97
CA VAL A 223 17.29 -30.54 -11.28
C VAL A 223 18.07 -31.68 -10.63
N SER A 224 19.39 -31.51 -10.50
CA SER A 224 20.32 -32.47 -9.89
C SER A 224 20.11 -32.63 -8.39
N GLU A 225 19.40 -31.70 -7.75
CA GLU A 225 19.12 -31.66 -6.32
C GLU A 225 17.66 -31.97 -5.99
N LEU A 226 16.84 -32.34 -6.98
CA LEU A 226 15.43 -32.69 -6.79
C LEU A 226 15.20 -34.13 -6.30
N ALA A 227 16.00 -35.09 -6.79
CA ALA A 227 15.90 -36.49 -6.40
C ALA A 227 17.26 -37.20 -6.57
N ASP A 228 17.41 -38.34 -5.89
CA ASP A 228 18.59 -39.21 -5.99
C ASP A 228 18.63 -39.99 -7.32
N GLU A 229 17.48 -40.18 -7.97
CA GLU A 229 17.35 -40.78 -9.29
C GLU A 229 17.22 -39.71 -10.39
N PHE A 230 17.67 -40.02 -11.61
CA PHE A 230 17.62 -39.09 -12.73
C PHE A 230 16.18 -38.78 -13.15
N VAL A 231 15.71 -37.59 -12.78
CA VAL A 231 14.36 -37.11 -13.14
C VAL A 231 14.38 -36.52 -14.55
N LYS A 232 13.71 -37.19 -15.50
CA LYS A 232 13.56 -36.67 -16.88
C LYS A 232 12.65 -35.45 -16.98
N LYS A 233 11.69 -35.27 -16.06
CA LYS A 233 10.77 -34.13 -16.03
C LYS A 233 10.44 -33.70 -14.59
N PRO A 234 10.94 -32.55 -14.12
CA PRO A 234 10.64 -32.05 -12.77
C PRO A 234 9.15 -31.71 -12.58
N GLU A 235 8.46 -31.36 -13.67
CA GLU A 235 7.01 -31.07 -13.69
C GLU A 235 6.12 -32.27 -13.34
N ALA A 236 6.64 -33.51 -13.45
CA ALA A 236 5.88 -34.70 -13.09
C ALA A 236 5.91 -34.98 -11.58
N LEU A 237 6.87 -34.40 -10.84
CA LEU A 237 7.05 -34.63 -9.40
C LEU A 237 6.56 -33.47 -8.54
N PHE A 238 6.63 -32.24 -9.05
CA PHE A 238 6.27 -31.04 -8.30
C PHE A 238 5.36 -30.13 -9.13
N SER A 239 4.25 -29.71 -8.54
CA SER A 239 3.32 -28.74 -9.13
C SER A 239 3.47 -27.36 -8.48
N VAL A 240 3.10 -26.32 -9.24
CA VAL A 240 3.04 -24.96 -8.70
C VAL A 240 2.03 -24.92 -7.56
N GLY A 241 2.49 -24.57 -6.38
CA GLY A 241 1.69 -24.47 -5.16
C GLY A 241 1.89 -25.61 -4.16
N ASP A 242 2.67 -26.63 -4.49
CA ASP A 242 2.94 -27.73 -3.56
C ASP A 242 3.80 -27.30 -2.38
N ARG A 243 3.51 -27.88 -1.21
CA ARG A 243 4.33 -27.71 0.00
C ARG A 243 5.43 -28.75 0.01
N VAL A 244 6.67 -28.28 0.10
CA VAL A 244 7.85 -29.12 0.06
C VAL A 244 8.78 -28.81 1.22
N ARG A 245 9.56 -29.82 1.64
CA ARG A 245 10.69 -29.64 2.56
C ARG A 245 11.96 -29.55 1.74
N ALA A 246 12.79 -28.56 2.03
CA ALA A 246 14.04 -28.33 1.33
C ALA A 246 15.17 -28.06 2.33
N LYS A 247 16.34 -28.64 2.08
CA LYS A 247 17.55 -28.40 2.87
C LYS A 247 18.39 -27.32 2.21
N VAL A 248 18.95 -26.41 3.01
CA VAL A 248 19.84 -25.36 2.51
C VAL A 248 21.19 -25.97 2.14
N ILE A 249 21.53 -26.00 0.85
CA ILE A 249 22.82 -26.51 0.37
C ILE A 249 23.85 -25.37 0.37
N ARG A 250 23.46 -24.20 -0.14
CA ARG A 250 24.37 -23.07 -0.29
C ARG A 250 23.60 -21.76 -0.22
N VAL A 251 24.17 -20.80 0.49
CA VAL A 251 23.65 -19.45 0.65
C VAL A 251 24.60 -18.50 -0.07
N ASN A 252 24.09 -17.69 -1.00
CA ASN A 252 24.87 -16.59 -1.58
C ASN A 252 24.31 -15.24 -1.12
N PRO A 253 24.88 -14.62 -0.06
CA PRO A 253 24.39 -13.37 0.49
C PRO A 253 24.58 -12.19 -0.46
N GLU A 254 25.60 -12.20 -1.32
CA GLU A 254 25.88 -11.10 -2.26
C GLU A 254 24.87 -11.04 -3.41
N GLU A 255 24.43 -12.19 -3.92
CA GLU A 255 23.42 -12.25 -4.98
C GLU A 255 21.98 -12.35 -4.45
N GLY A 256 21.81 -12.54 -3.13
CA GLY A 256 20.51 -12.82 -2.52
C GLY A 256 19.87 -14.11 -3.05
N LYS A 257 20.68 -15.09 -3.45
CA LYS A 257 20.24 -16.37 -4.00
C LYS A 257 20.45 -17.48 -2.97
N LEU A 258 19.39 -18.25 -2.73
CA LEU A 258 19.41 -19.44 -1.88
C LEU A 258 19.37 -20.68 -2.77
N TYR A 259 20.33 -21.59 -2.59
CA TYR A 259 20.34 -22.88 -3.27
C TYR A 259 19.82 -23.95 -2.32
N LEU A 260 18.72 -24.57 -2.74
CA LEU A 260 17.98 -25.56 -1.98
C LEU A 260 18.15 -26.94 -2.58
N GLY A 261 18.10 -27.96 -1.72
CA GLY A 261 18.04 -29.37 -2.09
C GLY A 261 16.77 -30.02 -1.61
N LEU A 262 16.13 -30.80 -2.48
CA LEU A 262 14.93 -31.59 -2.19
C LEU A 262 15.21 -33.10 -2.17
N LYS A 263 16.47 -33.52 -2.31
CA LYS A 263 16.84 -34.94 -2.30
C LYS A 263 16.31 -35.67 -1.05
N PRO A 264 15.65 -36.82 -1.23
CA PRO A 264 15.23 -37.69 -0.14
C PRO A 264 16.37 -38.09 0.81
N SER A 265 17.59 -38.31 0.29
CA SER A 265 18.77 -38.66 1.10
C SER A 265 19.09 -37.65 2.19
N TYR A 266 18.77 -36.36 2.00
CA TYR A 266 19.02 -35.34 3.02
C TYR A 266 18.12 -35.44 4.25
N PHE A 267 17.05 -36.23 4.17
CA PHE A 267 16.08 -36.46 5.24
C PHE A 267 16.18 -37.87 5.83
N LYS A 268 17.13 -38.70 5.36
CA LYS A 268 17.32 -40.06 5.88
C LYS A 268 18.05 -40.09 7.23
N ASP A 269 18.90 -39.09 7.49
CA ASP A 269 19.67 -39.04 8.74
C ASP A 269 18.79 -38.76 9.99
N GLU A 270 17.55 -38.29 9.84
CA GLU A 270 16.61 -38.08 10.96
C GLU A 270 15.77 -39.33 11.30
N ALA A 271 15.88 -40.41 10.52
CA ALA A 271 15.05 -41.61 10.71
C ALA A 271 15.77 -42.76 11.44
N GLU A 272 17.01 -42.57 11.88
CA GLU A 272 17.81 -43.60 12.59
C GLU A 272 17.99 -43.35 14.11
N GLU A 273 17.33 -42.34 14.69
CA GLU A 273 17.41 -42.04 16.15
C GLU A 273 16.14 -42.37 16.97
N ASP A 274 15.23 -43.22 16.48
CA ASP A 274 14.12 -43.78 17.29
C ASP A 274 14.23 -45.30 17.48
#